data_AF-A0A1Q3DII8-F1
#
_entry.id   AF-A0A1Q3DII8-F1
#
_cell.length_a   1.000
_cell.length_b   1.000
_cell.length_c   1.000
_cell.angle_alpha   90.00
_cell.angle_beta   90.00
_cell.angle_gamma   90.00
#
_symmetry.space_group_name_H-M   'P 1'
#
loop_
_entity.id
_entity.type
_entity.pdbx_description
1 polymer ?
#
loop_
_entity_poly.entity_id
_entity_poly.type
_entity_poly.pdbx_seq_one_letter_code
_entity_poly.pdbx_strand_id
1 'polypeptide(L)' 'KLQVLIDNGSTHNFIQERVAQYLKLVTVIPCKPFKVLVGNGETMSCTKQCKGIVLGFQWLETLGPILTNYK' A
#
# COMPACT_ATOMS: atom_id res chain seq x y z
N LYS A 1 15.19 6.22 0.76
CA LYS A 1 14.76 5.38 1.90
C LYS A 1 13.24 5.40 1.98
N LEU A 2 12.58 4.24 1.98
CA LEU A 2 11.12 4.13 2.15
C LEU A 2 10.84 3.92 3.65
N GLN A 3 9.82 4.61 4.17
CA GLN A 3 9.31 4.38 5.52
C GLN A 3 7.92 3.78 5.40
N VAL A 4 7.67 2.72 6.16
CA VAL A 4 6.40 1.99 6.16
C VAL A 4 5.87 1.95 7.58
N LEU A 5 4.62 2.34 7.77
CA LEU A 5 3.88 2.17 9.02
C LEU A 5 3.16 0.83 8.97
N ILE A 6 3.37 -0.02 9.97
CA ILE A 6 2.62 -1.26 10.15
C ILE A 6 1.52 -0.95 11.15
N ASP A 7 0.27 -0.98 10.67
CA ASP A 7 -0.92 -0.61 11.43
C ASP A 7 -1.99 -1.69 11.28
N ASN A 8 -2.53 -2.19 12.39
CA ASN A 8 -3.61 -3.16 12.43
C ASN A 8 -5.00 -2.51 12.61
N GLY A 9 -5.07 -1.20 12.83
CA GLY A 9 -6.33 -0.45 12.98
C GLY A 9 -6.90 0.10 11.67
N SER A 10 -6.11 0.09 10.59
CA SER A 10 -6.54 0.58 9.27
C SER A 10 -7.25 -0.49 8.45
N THR A 11 -8.26 -0.08 7.68
CA THR A 11 -9.02 -0.98 6.78
C THR A 11 -8.33 -1.25 5.45
N HIS A 12 -7.41 -0.37 5.04
CA HIS A 12 -6.70 -0.43 3.76
C HIS A 12 -5.26 0.04 3.94
N ASN A 13 -4.38 -0.38 3.02
CA ASN A 13 -3.03 0.16 2.91
C ASN A 13 -3.03 1.41 2.04
N PHE A 14 -2.33 2.45 2.47
CA PHE A 14 -2.20 3.71 1.75
C PHE A 14 -0.76 4.01 1.40
N ILE A 15 -0.56 4.57 0.21
CA ILE A 15 0.73 5.05 -0.27
C ILE A 15 0.56 6.47 -0.80
N GLN A 16 1.51 7.35 -0.50
CA GLN A 16 1.52 8.69 -1.08
C GLN A 16 1.76 8.60 -2.58
N GLU A 17 1.03 9.38 -3.39
CA GLU A 17 1.12 9.34 -4.85
C GLU A 17 2.55 9.59 -5.34
N ARG A 18 3.28 10.53 -4.73
CA ARG A 18 4.70 10.80 -5.03
C ARG A 18 5.60 9.57 -4.83
N VAL A 19 5.31 8.74 -3.84
CA VAL A 19 6.10 7.53 -3.53
C VAL A 19 5.78 6.44 -4.55
N ALA A 20 4.49 6.27 -4.90
CA ALA A 20 4.10 5.34 -5.96
C ALA A 20 4.75 5.69 -7.31
N GLN A 21 4.82 6.98 -7.65
CA GLN A 21 5.51 7.48 -8.84
C GLN A 21 7.03 7.25 -8.77
N TYR A 22 7.66 7.57 -7.64
CA TYR A 22 9.09 7.35 -7.43
C TYR A 22 9.49 5.87 -7.57
N LEU A 23 8.65 4.97 -7.03
CA LEU A 23 8.80 3.52 -7.14
C LEU A 23 8.40 2.96 -8.51
N LYS A 24 7.90 3.81 -9.42
CA LYS A 24 7.43 3.44 -10.76
C LYS A 24 6.39 2.31 -10.73
N LEU A 25 5.47 2.36 -9.78
CA LEU A 25 4.39 1.37 -9.69
C LEU A 25 3.52 1.45 -10.97
N VAL A 26 3.59 0.41 -11.79
CA VAL A 26 2.95 0.36 -13.11
C VAL A 26 1.43 0.15 -13.05
N THR A 27 0.89 -0.30 -11.92
CA THR A 27 -0.52 -0.72 -11.77
C THR A 27 -1.38 0.31 -11.05
N VAL A 28 -1.16 1.61 -11.26
CA VAL A 28 -2.03 2.68 -10.73
C VAL A 28 -3.25 2.84 -11.65
N ILE A 29 -4.40 2.34 -11.21
CA ILE A 29 -5.66 2.42 -11.97
C ILE A 29 -6.72 3.21 -11.21
N PRO A 30 -7.71 3.81 -11.89
CA PRO A 30 -8.86 4.40 -11.22
C PRO A 30 -9.57 3.39 -10.32
N CYS A 31 -10.08 3.85 -9.18
CA CYS A 31 -10.98 3.08 -8.32
C CYS A 31 -12.29 3.84 -8.11
N LYS A 32 -13.30 3.16 -7.56
CA LYS A 32 -14.51 3.85 -7.11
C LYS A 32 -14.10 4.84 -6.02
N PRO A 33 -14.31 6.15 -6.18
CA PRO A 33 -13.83 7.12 -5.20
C PRO A 33 -14.40 6.86 -3.81
N PHE A 34 -13.55 6.95 -2.79
CA PHE A 34 -13.96 6.80 -1.40
C PHE A 34 -13.20 7.76 -0.49
N LYS A 35 -13.78 8.00 0.68
CA LYS A 35 -13.24 8.88 1.71
C LYS A 35 -12.62 8.06 2.83
N VAL A 36 -11.47 8.51 3.32
CA VAL A 36 -10.69 7.84 4.36
C VAL A 36 -10.52 8.81 5.51
N LEU A 37 -11.01 8.42 6.69
CA LEU A 37 -10.71 9.12 7.94
C LEU A 37 -9.28 8.79 8.36
N VAL A 38 -8.46 9.82 8.56
CA VAL A 38 -7.09 9.67 9.04
C VAL A 38 -6.99 9.98 10.53
N GLY A 39 -5.90 9.57 11.18
CA GLY A 39 -5.73 9.65 12.63
C GLY A 39 -5.76 11.07 13.22
N ASN A 40 -5.66 12.12 12.40
CA ASN A 40 -5.82 13.52 12.83
C ASN A 40 -7.28 14.03 12.73
N GLY A 41 -8.24 13.16 12.40
CA GLY A 41 -9.65 13.51 12.24
C GLY A 41 -10.03 14.09 10.87
N GLU A 42 -9.05 14.33 10.00
CA GLU A 42 -9.32 14.80 8.63
C GLU A 42 -9.77 13.66 7.72
N THR A 43 -10.30 14.03 6.55
CA THR A 43 -10.71 13.06 5.55
C THR A 43 -9.97 13.26 4.23
N MET A 44 -9.39 12.19 3.71
CA MET A 44 -8.73 12.19 2.40
C MET A 44 -9.59 11.47 1.36
N SER A 45 -9.56 11.96 0.12
CA SER A 45 -10.21 11.30 -1.02
C SER A 45 -9.23 10.37 -1.72
N CYS A 46 -9.64 9.13 -1.95
CA CYS A 46 -8.91 8.15 -2.74
C CYS A 46 -9.64 7.91 -4.06
N THR A 47 -8.94 8.08 -5.19
CA THR A 47 -9.50 7.94 -6.55
C THR A 47 -8.73 6.96 -7.43
N LYS A 48 -7.59 6.46 -6.94
CA LYS A 48 -6.69 5.54 -7.63
C LYS A 48 -6.27 4.42 -6.67
N GLN A 49 -5.95 3.26 -7.23
CA GLN A 49 -5.43 2.11 -6.47
C GLN A 49 -4.28 1.44 -7.20
N CYS A 50 -3.36 0.84 -6.45
CA CYS A 50 -2.33 -0.03 -7.00
C CYS A 50 -2.77 -1.49 -6.82
N LYS A 51 -2.75 -2.30 -7.89
CA LYS A 51 -3.09 -3.74 -7.82
C LYS A 51 -1.87 -4.63 -8.00
N GLY A 52 -1.89 -5.81 -7.36
CA GLY A 52 -0.82 -6.81 -7.50
C GLY A 52 0.53 -6.35 -6.94
N ILE A 53 0.53 -5.47 -5.93
CA ILE A 53 1.75 -5.01 -5.29
C ILE A 53 2.15 -5.96 -4.17
N VAL A 54 3.38 -6.47 -4.26
CA VAL A 54 4.01 -7.25 -3.19
C VAL A 54 5.08 -6.38 -2.55
N LEU A 55 4.97 -6.16 -1.25
CA LEU A 55 5.96 -5.43 -0.48
C LEU A 55 6.90 -6.44 0.20
N GLY A 56 8.11 -6.58 -0.35
CA GLY A 56 9.16 -7.38 0.27
C GLY A 56 9.80 -6.64 1.44
N PHE A 57 10.08 -7.36 2.52
CA PHE A 57 10.86 -6.87 3.65
C PHE A 57 11.99 -7.85 3.97
N GLN A 58 13.15 -7.34 4.41
CA GLN A 58 14.33 -8.16 4.72
C GLN A 58 14.01 -9.32 5.69
N TRP A 59 13.18 -9.07 6.71
CA TRP A 59 12.84 -10.11 7.70
C TRP A 59 12.06 -11.28 7.09
N LEU A 60 11.41 -11.12 5.92
CA LEU A 60 10.76 -12.24 5.24
C LEU A 60 11.74 -13.35 4.86
N GLU A 61 13.03 -13.04 4.71
CA GLU A 61 14.10 -14.04 4.50
C GLU A 61 14.22 -15.02 5.67
N THR A 62 13.79 -14.61 6.88
CA THR A 62 13.84 -15.46 8.09
C THR A 62 12.73 -16.50 8.15
N LEU A 63 11.68 -16.36 7.34
CA LEU A 63 10.53 -17.26 7.32
C LEU A 63 10.77 -18.57 6.54
N GLY A 64 11.94 -18.71 5.90
CA GLY A 64 12.23 -19.83 5.00
C GLY A 64 11.56 -19.66 3.62
N PRO A 65 11.36 -20.74 2.86
CA PRO A 65 10.73 -20.68 1.53
C PRO A 65 9.32 -20.06 1.60
N ILE A 66 9.15 -18.90 0.98
CA ILE A 66 7.84 -18.24 0.88
C ILE A 66 7.08 -18.88 -0.28
N LEU A 67 6.17 -19.80 0.05
CA LEU A 67 5.13 -20.24 -0.88
C LEU A 67 4.04 -19.17 -0.92
N THR A 68 3.75 -18.66 -2.11
CA THR A 68 2.79 -17.59 -2.30
C THR A 68 1.96 -17.85 -3.54
N ASN A 69 0.65 -17.63 -3.43
CA ASN A 69 -0.28 -17.60 -4.55
C ASN A 69 -0.78 -16.16 -4.76
N TYR A 70 0.05 -15.30 -5.35
CA TYR A 70 -0.35 -13.92 -5.70
C TYR A 70 -1.46 -13.82 -6.80
N LYS A 71 -2.26 -14.88 -6.99
CA LYS A 71 -3.40 -14.96 -7.92
C LYS A 71 -4.59 -14.15 -7.40
#